data_AF-A0A2U3L5I2-F1
#
_entry.id   AF-A0A2U3L5I2-F1
#
_cell.length_a   1.000
_cell.length_b   1.000
_cell.length_c   1.000
_cell.angle_alpha   90.00
_cell.angle_beta   90.00
_cell.angle_gamma   90.00
#
_symmetry.space_group_name_H-M   'P 1'
#
loop_
_entity.id
_entity.type
_entity.pdbx_description
1 polymer ?
#
loop_
_entity_poly.entity_id
_entity_poly.type
_entity_poly.pdbx_seq_one_letter_code
_entity_poly.pdbx_strand_id
1 'polypeptide(L)'
;MFQPHSVLWQYLWVAPNLLLAVLASILWKRGLHKQFRGFYIYAWFQAVQWAVLYPMDLIPSVSAVDYLRIYWFSVLLESIILFVLISEIFADVFGSYAALAHVGRLLIRWGGAFLLITATIFAARAPIDNRTWLVSTSQIMQEAMYIVVSGLIVLLFVSGAYFRLAWNPRVFGIALGLGITGCVHLATWAIRANFGAVRKSNLLDIANLATSHVVVLMWYYYLLVPQKVATKSVVALPENSLALWNRELERLLQQRPAHQ
;
A
#
# COMPACT_ATOMS: atom_id res chain seq x y z
N MET A 1 7.01 -30.12 -11.18
CA MET A 1 7.90 -29.43 -12.13
C MET A 1 7.44 -27.98 -12.23
N PHE A 2 8.08 -27.07 -11.52
CA PHE A 2 7.77 -25.63 -11.55
C PHE A 2 8.94 -24.90 -12.21
N GLN A 3 8.97 -24.97 -13.54
CA GLN A 3 9.99 -24.31 -14.34
C GLN A 3 9.55 -22.88 -14.71
N PRO A 4 10.50 -21.93 -14.80
CA PRO A 4 10.29 -20.65 -15.47
C PRO A 4 9.67 -20.93 -16.85
N HIS A 5 8.67 -20.14 -17.24
CA HIS A 5 7.88 -20.29 -18.48
C HIS A 5 6.87 -21.45 -18.53
N SER A 6 6.55 -22.10 -17.41
CA SER A 6 5.35 -22.96 -17.35
C SER A 6 4.06 -22.15 -17.53
N VAL A 7 2.98 -22.79 -18.02
CA VAL A 7 1.68 -22.13 -18.24
C VAL A 7 1.15 -21.47 -16.95
N LEU A 8 1.34 -22.12 -15.79
CA LEU A 8 0.97 -21.57 -14.49
C LEU A 8 1.77 -20.31 -14.15
N TRP A 9 3.06 -20.27 -14.46
CA TRP A 9 3.91 -19.09 -14.26
C TRP A 9 3.43 -17.92 -15.09
N GLN A 10 3.15 -18.16 -16.37
CA GLN A 10 2.62 -17.14 -17.28
C GLN A 10 1.26 -16.62 -16.78
N TYR A 11 0.36 -17.52 -16.37
CA TYR A 11 -0.92 -17.14 -15.80
C TYR A 11 -0.75 -16.27 -14.55
N LEU A 12 0.04 -16.72 -13.57
CA LEU A 12 0.23 -16.01 -12.30
C LEU A 12 0.93 -14.66 -12.49
N TRP A 13 1.69 -14.49 -13.57
CA TRP A 13 2.35 -13.23 -13.88
C TRP A 13 1.45 -12.26 -14.64
N VAL A 14 0.66 -12.73 -15.61
CA VAL A 14 -0.20 -11.89 -16.45
C VAL A 14 -1.51 -11.53 -15.76
N ALA A 15 -2.17 -12.52 -15.17
CA ALA A 15 -3.53 -12.40 -14.66
C ALA A 15 -3.71 -11.34 -13.55
N PRO A 16 -2.86 -11.22 -12.52
CA PRO A 16 -3.06 -10.18 -11.49
C PRO A 16 -2.97 -8.77 -12.08
N ASN A 17 -2.08 -8.52 -13.03
CA ASN A 17 -1.88 -7.21 -13.65
C ASN A 17 -3.06 -6.83 -14.57
N LEU A 18 -3.57 -7.79 -15.34
CA LEU A 18 -4.79 -7.60 -16.12
C LEU A 18 -6.00 -7.33 -15.23
N LEU A 19 -6.15 -8.11 -14.15
CA LEU A 19 -7.21 -7.88 -13.16
C LEU A 19 -7.08 -6.49 -12.53
N LEU A 20 -5.88 -6.02 -12.24
CA LEU A 20 -5.63 -4.69 -11.70
C LEU A 20 -6.04 -3.58 -12.70
N ALA A 21 -5.73 -3.75 -13.97
CA ALA A 21 -6.13 -2.82 -15.03
C ALA A 21 -7.66 -2.74 -15.20
N VAL A 22 -8.33 -3.90 -15.16
CA VAL A 22 -9.79 -3.99 -15.18
C VAL A 22 -10.38 -3.32 -13.92
N LEU A 23 -9.78 -3.54 -12.74
CA LEU A 23 -10.21 -2.92 -11.50
C LEU A 23 -10.11 -1.39 -11.60
N ALA A 24 -8.97 -0.87 -12.06
CA ALA A 24 -8.76 0.55 -12.26
C ALA A 24 -9.80 1.15 -13.21
N SER A 25 -10.12 0.44 -14.30
CA SER A 25 -11.16 0.84 -15.26
C SER A 25 -12.56 0.87 -14.62
N ILE A 26 -12.88 -0.08 -13.75
CA ILE A 26 -14.14 -0.09 -13.00
C ILE A 26 -14.19 1.08 -11.99
N LEU A 27 -13.09 1.35 -11.28
CA LEU A 27 -13.00 2.49 -10.35
C LEU A 27 -13.18 3.83 -11.08
N TRP A 28 -12.68 3.94 -12.31
CA TRP A 28 -12.94 5.09 -13.17
C TRP A 28 -14.44 5.26 -13.45
N LYS A 29 -15.08 4.21 -14.01
CA LYS A 29 -16.51 4.20 -14.35
C LYS A 29 -17.42 4.49 -13.16
N ARG A 30 -17.06 4.04 -11.96
CA ARG A 30 -17.81 4.25 -10.71
C ARG A 30 -17.49 5.57 -10.00
N GLY A 31 -16.60 6.40 -10.55
CA GLY A 31 -16.19 7.67 -9.92
C GLY A 31 -15.29 7.54 -8.68
N LEU A 32 -14.93 6.31 -8.28
CA LEU A 32 -14.13 6.01 -7.08
C LEU A 32 -12.67 6.45 -7.22
N HIS A 33 -12.17 6.64 -8.45
CA HIS A 33 -10.85 7.20 -8.71
C HIS A 33 -10.64 8.59 -8.07
N LYS A 34 -11.71 9.36 -7.82
CA LYS A 34 -11.63 10.67 -7.14
C LYS A 34 -11.43 10.53 -5.63
N GLN A 35 -11.95 9.44 -5.06
CA GLN A 35 -11.86 9.13 -3.63
C GLN A 35 -10.54 8.45 -3.29
N PHE A 36 -10.07 7.54 -4.15
CA PHE A 36 -8.82 6.78 -3.96
C PHE A 36 -7.87 7.08 -5.12
N ARG A 37 -7.35 8.31 -5.18
CA ARG A 37 -6.49 8.79 -6.27
C ARG A 37 -5.14 8.08 -6.24
N GLY A 38 -4.55 7.95 -5.05
CA GLY A 38 -3.29 7.25 -4.84
C GLY A 38 -3.39 5.79 -5.28
N PHE A 39 -4.47 5.11 -4.89
CA PHE A 39 -4.68 3.71 -5.27
C PHE A 39 -4.92 3.55 -6.77
N TYR A 40 -5.70 4.47 -7.37
CA TYR A 40 -5.96 4.46 -8.81
C TYR A 40 -4.67 4.65 -9.63
N ILE A 41 -3.80 5.58 -9.23
CA ILE A 41 -2.50 5.81 -9.87
C ILE A 41 -1.63 4.56 -9.72
N TYR A 42 -1.56 3.98 -8.52
CA TYR A 42 -0.84 2.74 -8.26
C TYR A 42 -1.32 1.59 -9.16
N ALA A 43 -2.64 1.40 -9.26
CA ALA A 43 -3.22 0.32 -10.05
C ALA A 43 -2.90 0.45 -11.55
N TRP A 44 -2.99 1.65 -12.11
CA TRP A 44 -2.60 1.87 -13.50
C TRP A 44 -1.09 1.74 -13.71
N PHE A 45 -0.31 2.29 -12.79
CA PHE A 45 1.14 2.24 -12.90
C PHE A 45 1.66 0.80 -12.92
N GLN A 46 1.18 -0.06 -12.02
CA GLN A 46 1.52 -1.49 -12.01
C GLN A 46 1.14 -2.19 -13.31
N ALA A 47 -0.08 -1.93 -13.83
CA ALA A 47 -0.54 -2.51 -15.08
C ALA A 47 0.34 -2.07 -16.28
N VAL A 48 0.68 -0.79 -16.36
CA VAL A 48 1.53 -0.23 -17.44
C VAL A 48 2.97 -0.71 -17.30
N GLN A 49 3.55 -0.68 -16.10
CA GLN A 49 4.89 -1.17 -15.81
C GLN A 49 5.04 -2.61 -16.28
N TRP A 50 4.08 -3.48 -15.95
CA TRP A 50 4.09 -4.85 -16.42
C TRP A 50 3.95 -4.95 -17.95
N ALA A 51 3.02 -4.19 -18.55
CA ALA A 51 2.80 -4.19 -20.00
C ALA A 51 4.02 -3.72 -20.80
N VAL A 52 4.93 -2.96 -20.18
CA VAL A 52 6.20 -2.53 -20.78
C VAL A 52 7.32 -3.54 -20.52
N LEU A 53 7.49 -3.98 -19.27
CA LEU A 53 8.61 -4.87 -18.90
C LEU A 53 8.46 -6.29 -19.48
N TYR A 54 7.23 -6.80 -19.56
CA TYR A 54 6.95 -8.14 -20.10
C TYR A 54 7.44 -8.32 -21.56
N PRO A 55 7.00 -7.48 -22.53
CA PRO A 55 7.47 -7.63 -23.91
C PRO A 55 8.96 -7.32 -24.06
N MET A 56 9.52 -6.42 -23.24
CA MET A 56 10.96 -6.13 -23.26
C MET A 56 11.81 -7.35 -22.89
N ASP A 57 11.33 -8.20 -21.99
CA ASP A 57 12.00 -9.46 -21.63
C ASP A 57 11.93 -10.52 -22.74
N LEU A 58 10.91 -10.44 -23.62
CA LEU A 58 10.72 -11.39 -24.72
C LEU A 58 11.43 -10.98 -26.02
N ILE A 59 11.73 -9.70 -26.21
CA ILE A 59 12.32 -9.17 -27.44
C ILE A 59 13.85 -9.33 -27.39
N PRO A 60 14.46 -10.19 -28.24
CA PRO A 60 15.91 -10.46 -28.19
C PRO A 60 16.78 -9.24 -28.56
N SER A 61 16.21 -8.22 -29.20
CA SER A 61 16.92 -7.01 -29.61
C SER A 61 17.08 -5.98 -28.49
N VAL A 62 16.43 -6.16 -27.34
CA VAL A 62 16.58 -5.25 -26.19
C VAL A 62 17.83 -5.66 -25.41
N SER A 63 18.75 -4.71 -25.24
CA SER A 63 19.93 -4.93 -24.41
C SER A 63 19.51 -5.18 -22.95
N ALA A 64 20.14 -6.13 -22.28
CA ALA A 64 19.92 -6.39 -20.87
C ALA A 64 20.18 -5.13 -19.99
N VAL A 65 21.07 -4.23 -20.43
CA VAL A 65 21.35 -2.97 -19.74
C VAL A 65 20.16 -2.01 -19.83
N ASP A 66 19.52 -1.93 -21.00
CA ASP A 66 18.36 -1.06 -21.21
C ASP A 66 17.15 -1.55 -20.41
N TYR A 67 16.89 -2.86 -20.41
CA TYR A 67 15.88 -3.47 -19.56
C TYR A 67 16.10 -3.11 -18.08
N LEU A 68 17.33 -3.24 -17.58
CA LEU A 68 17.65 -2.96 -16.19
C LEU A 68 17.56 -1.48 -15.84
N ARG A 69 17.89 -0.57 -16.76
CA ARG A 69 17.71 0.88 -16.56
C ARG A 69 16.23 1.24 -16.43
N ILE A 70 15.39 0.71 -17.32
CA ILE A 70 13.94 0.92 -17.27
C ILE A 70 13.35 0.33 -16.00
N TYR A 71 13.76 -0.89 -15.64
CA TYR A 71 13.36 -1.53 -14.39
C TYR A 71 13.71 -0.67 -13.17
N TRP A 72 14.96 -0.20 -13.08
CA TRP A 72 15.41 0.65 -11.98
C TRP A 72 14.57 1.93 -11.86
N PHE A 73 14.30 2.60 -12.99
CA PHE A 73 13.45 3.79 -12.99
C PHE A 73 12.00 3.47 -12.59
N SER A 74 11.49 2.31 -13.01
CA SER A 74 10.14 1.87 -12.62
C SER A 74 10.02 1.64 -11.11
N VAL A 75 11.03 1.04 -10.47
CA VAL A 75 11.08 0.85 -9.00
C VAL A 75 11.10 2.20 -8.27
N LEU A 76 11.84 3.18 -8.80
CA LEU A 76 11.88 4.53 -8.22
C LEU A 76 10.49 5.18 -8.26
N LEU A 77 9.81 5.09 -9.41
CA LEU A 77 8.48 5.67 -9.58
C LEU A 77 7.42 4.92 -8.77
N GLU A 78 7.51 3.59 -8.69
CA GLU A 78 6.68 2.74 -7.82
C GLU A 78 6.79 3.19 -6.37
N SER A 79 8.01 3.45 -5.91
CA SER A 79 8.28 3.93 -4.55
C SER A 79 7.51 5.21 -4.27
N ILE A 80 7.64 6.22 -5.14
CA ILE A 80 6.96 7.51 -4.99
C ILE A 80 5.45 7.32 -4.94
N ILE A 81 4.89 6.50 -5.84
CA ILE A 81 3.46 6.22 -5.89
C ILE A 81 2.98 5.51 -4.63
N LEU A 82 3.74 4.56 -4.09
CA LEU A 82 3.43 3.90 -2.82
C LEU A 82 3.43 4.87 -1.63
N PHE A 83 4.34 5.85 -1.57
CA PHE A 83 4.28 6.89 -0.54
C PHE A 83 3.03 7.76 -0.68
N VAL A 84 2.65 8.13 -1.91
CA VAL A 84 1.39 8.86 -2.15
C VAL A 84 0.21 8.03 -1.68
N LEU A 85 0.15 6.75 -2.03
CA LEU A 85 -0.91 5.83 -1.59
C LEU A 85 -0.96 5.68 -0.07
N ILE A 86 0.18 5.48 0.59
CA ILE A 86 0.23 5.42 2.06
C ILE A 86 -0.22 6.73 2.68
N SER A 87 0.18 7.87 2.13
CA SER A 87 -0.25 9.18 2.64
C SER A 87 -1.77 9.38 2.53
N GLU A 88 -2.38 8.89 1.45
CA GLU A 88 -3.83 8.86 1.27
C GLU A 88 -4.51 8.01 2.35
N ILE A 89 -3.98 6.81 2.61
CA ILE A 89 -4.48 5.91 3.66
C ILE A 89 -4.35 6.54 5.05
N PHE A 90 -3.19 7.11 5.38
CA PHE A 90 -2.95 7.79 6.66
C PHE A 90 -3.87 9.00 6.84
N ALA A 91 -4.13 9.76 5.77
CA ALA A 91 -5.04 10.90 5.81
C ALA A 91 -6.50 10.47 6.06
N ASP A 92 -6.95 9.36 5.48
CA ASP A 92 -8.30 8.82 5.72
C ASP A 92 -8.43 8.28 7.15
N VAL A 93 -7.45 7.49 7.62
CA VAL A 93 -7.53 6.83 8.94
C VAL A 93 -7.29 7.82 10.09
N PHE A 94 -6.33 8.74 9.96
CA PHE A 94 -5.96 9.67 11.04
C PHE A 94 -6.46 11.10 10.84
N GLY A 95 -7.24 11.39 9.79
CA GLY A 95 -7.69 12.75 9.47
C GLY A 95 -8.36 13.46 10.65
N SER A 96 -9.10 12.73 11.48
CA SER A 96 -9.77 13.26 12.68
C SER A 96 -8.85 13.50 13.88
N TYR A 97 -7.60 13.01 13.86
CA TYR A 97 -6.65 13.03 14.98
C TYR A 97 -5.38 13.79 14.59
N ALA A 98 -5.35 15.08 14.90
CA ALA A 98 -4.27 15.99 14.49
C ALA A 98 -2.86 15.51 14.88
N ALA A 99 -2.69 14.97 16.09
CA ALA A 99 -1.40 14.46 16.58
C ALA A 99 -0.90 13.24 15.78
N LEU A 100 -1.77 12.25 15.55
CA LEU A 100 -1.43 11.04 14.80
C LEU A 100 -1.20 11.34 13.31
N ALA A 101 -2.02 12.22 12.74
CA ALA A 101 -1.83 12.69 11.37
C ALA A 101 -0.50 13.42 11.22
N HIS A 102 -0.05 14.18 12.23
CA HIS A 102 1.24 14.84 12.21
C HIS A 102 2.40 13.85 12.25
N VAL A 103 2.38 12.87 13.16
CA VAL A 103 3.41 11.81 13.24
C VAL A 103 3.46 11.01 11.95
N GLY A 104 2.32 10.61 11.40
CA GLY A 104 2.23 9.90 10.13
C GLY A 104 2.85 10.68 8.96
N ARG A 105 2.50 11.96 8.82
CA ARG A 105 3.11 12.83 7.80
C ARG A 105 4.62 12.97 7.99
N LEU A 106 5.08 13.08 9.23
CA LEU A 106 6.51 13.20 9.54
C LEU A 106 7.27 11.94 9.11
N LEU A 107 6.75 10.76 9.44
CA LEU A 107 7.35 9.48 9.07
C LEU A 107 7.35 9.24 7.56
N ILE A 108 6.24 9.53 6.88
CA ILE A 108 6.14 9.44 5.41
C ILE A 108 7.15 10.38 4.77
N ARG A 109 7.28 11.62 5.25
CA ARG A 109 8.22 12.61 4.72
C ARG A 109 9.67 12.16 4.90
N TRP A 110 10.05 11.69 6.09
CA TRP A 110 11.42 11.25 6.35
C TRP A 110 11.74 9.92 5.68
N GLY A 111 10.79 8.98 5.64
CA GLY A 111 10.95 7.72 4.90
C GLY A 111 11.13 7.96 3.40
N GLY A 112 10.33 8.86 2.82
CA GLY A 112 10.47 9.28 1.42
C GLY A 112 11.79 10.00 1.17
N ALA A 113 12.18 10.94 2.05
CA ALA A 113 13.46 11.63 1.95
C ALA A 113 14.66 10.67 2.02
N PHE A 114 14.61 9.68 2.93
CA PHE A 114 15.62 8.64 3.03
C PHE A 114 15.76 7.85 1.72
N LEU A 115 14.65 7.39 1.13
CA LEU A 115 14.70 6.68 -0.14
C LEU A 115 15.20 7.56 -1.30
N LEU A 116 14.79 8.83 -1.36
CA LEU A 116 15.27 9.76 -2.38
C LEU A 116 16.77 10.02 -2.27
N ILE A 117 17.28 10.20 -1.06
CA ILE A 117 18.72 10.36 -0.80
C ILE A 117 19.46 9.09 -1.23
N THR A 118 18.97 7.92 -0.81
CA THR A 118 19.54 6.63 -1.19
C THR A 118 19.57 6.46 -2.71
N ALA A 119 18.45 6.72 -3.40
CA ALA A 119 18.35 6.67 -4.86
C ALA A 119 19.34 7.64 -5.53
N THR A 120 19.47 8.86 -5.02
CA THR A 120 20.39 9.88 -5.55
C THR A 120 21.85 9.46 -5.38
N ILE A 121 22.23 8.95 -4.21
CA ILE A 121 23.58 8.46 -3.94
C ILE A 121 23.93 7.32 -4.88
N PHE A 122 23.00 6.38 -5.08
CA PHE A 122 23.18 5.31 -6.02
C PHE A 122 23.31 5.84 -7.45
N ALA A 123 22.38 6.67 -7.91
CA ALA A 123 22.43 7.27 -9.25
C ALA A 123 23.75 8.03 -9.51
N ALA A 124 24.26 8.78 -8.53
CA ALA A 124 25.53 9.50 -8.64
C ALA A 124 26.76 8.58 -8.76
N ARG A 125 26.66 7.34 -8.25
CA ARG A 125 27.72 6.32 -8.33
C ARG A 125 27.47 5.31 -9.45
N ALA A 126 26.43 5.51 -10.27
CA ALA A 126 26.04 4.59 -11.32
C ALA A 126 27.14 4.50 -12.39
N PRO A 127 27.79 3.34 -12.58
CA PRO A 127 28.63 3.13 -13.75
C PRO A 127 27.71 3.02 -14.97
N ILE A 128 28.05 3.73 -16.04
CA ILE A 128 27.18 3.87 -17.23
C ILE A 128 26.79 2.49 -17.80
N ASP A 129 27.69 1.49 -17.78
CA ASP A 129 27.44 0.17 -18.38
C ASP A 129 27.68 -1.03 -17.45
N ASN A 130 27.34 -0.91 -16.15
CA ASN A 130 27.52 -2.01 -15.21
C ASN A 130 26.20 -2.72 -14.83
N ARG A 131 26.01 -3.91 -15.40
CA ARG A 131 24.84 -4.79 -15.14
C ARG A 131 24.71 -5.18 -13.66
N THR A 132 25.80 -5.57 -12.99
CA THR A 132 25.73 -6.06 -11.61
C THR A 132 25.36 -4.95 -10.64
N TRP A 133 25.81 -3.74 -10.93
CA TRP A 133 25.45 -2.54 -10.19
C TRP A 133 23.95 -2.20 -10.30
N LEU A 134 23.37 -2.25 -11.51
CA LEU A 134 21.94 -1.98 -11.72
C LEU A 134 21.05 -3.01 -11.02
N VAL A 135 21.39 -4.29 -11.11
CA VAL A 135 20.64 -5.38 -10.44
C VAL A 135 20.69 -5.19 -8.93
N SER A 136 21.89 -5.07 -8.34
CA SER A 136 22.04 -4.94 -6.89
C SER A 136 21.37 -3.67 -6.34
N THR A 137 21.50 -2.55 -7.04
CA THR A 137 20.90 -1.28 -6.61
C THR A 137 19.37 -1.30 -6.68
N SER A 138 18.79 -1.84 -7.76
CA SER A 138 17.33 -1.94 -7.89
C SER A 138 16.74 -2.84 -6.79
N GLN A 139 17.41 -3.95 -6.47
CA GLN A 139 17.03 -4.85 -5.38
C GLN A 139 17.08 -4.15 -4.02
N ILE A 140 18.21 -3.53 -3.66
CA ILE A 140 18.35 -2.81 -2.38
C ILE A 140 17.30 -1.70 -2.25
N MET A 141 17.01 -0.97 -3.33
CA MET A 141 16.02 0.10 -3.33
C MET A 141 14.60 -0.44 -3.12
N GLN A 142 14.25 -1.51 -3.83
CA GLN A 142 12.96 -2.18 -3.68
C GLN A 142 12.78 -2.76 -2.26
N GLU A 143 13.81 -3.38 -1.70
CA GLU A 143 13.80 -3.91 -0.33
C GLU A 143 13.61 -2.79 0.69
N ALA A 144 14.39 -1.71 0.59
CA ALA A 144 14.28 -0.56 1.47
C ALA A 144 12.87 0.07 1.39
N MET A 145 12.31 0.17 0.19
CA MET A 145 10.93 0.62 -0.02
C MET A 145 9.94 -0.28 0.74
N TYR A 146 9.99 -1.60 0.55
CA TYR A 146 9.06 -2.51 1.21
C TYR A 146 9.25 -2.57 2.74
N ILE A 147 10.46 -2.37 3.26
CA ILE A 147 10.71 -2.22 4.72
C ILE A 147 9.96 -1.01 5.25
N VAL A 148 10.13 0.16 4.62
CA VAL A 148 9.49 1.41 5.05
C VAL A 148 7.97 1.32 4.92
N VAL A 149 7.47 0.88 3.77
CA VAL A 149 6.03 0.68 3.49
C VAL A 149 5.41 -0.26 4.51
N SER A 150 6.02 -1.43 4.75
CA SER A 150 5.50 -2.41 5.71
C SER A 150 5.50 -1.87 7.13
N GLY A 151 6.57 -1.18 7.54
CA GLY A 151 6.65 -0.52 8.85
C GLY A 151 5.56 0.53 9.06
N LEU A 152 5.29 1.35 8.04
CA LEU A 152 4.21 2.33 8.06
C LEU A 152 2.83 1.66 8.14
N ILE A 153 2.61 0.57 7.42
CA ILE A 153 1.35 -0.19 7.46
C ILE A 153 1.15 -0.86 8.83
N VAL A 154 2.20 -1.45 9.42
CA VAL A 154 2.13 -2.01 10.78
C VAL A 154 1.80 -0.92 11.80
N LEU A 155 2.48 0.24 11.71
CA LEU A 155 2.19 1.38 12.57
C LEU A 155 0.73 1.84 12.43
N LEU A 156 0.23 1.89 11.20
CA LEU A 156 -1.16 2.25 10.90
C LEU A 156 -2.14 1.28 11.59
N PHE A 157 -1.93 -0.04 11.45
CA PHE A 157 -2.78 -1.04 12.07
C PHE A 157 -2.71 -1.03 13.60
N VAL A 158 -1.50 -0.94 14.18
CA VAL A 158 -1.31 -0.89 15.64
C VAL A 158 -1.97 0.35 16.22
N SER A 159 -1.76 1.50 15.60
CA SER A 159 -2.39 2.75 16.03
C SER A 159 -3.91 2.70 15.86
N GLY A 160 -4.40 2.21 14.72
CA GLY A 160 -5.83 2.04 14.47
C GLY A 160 -6.51 1.13 15.48
N ALA A 161 -5.86 0.03 15.87
CA ALA A 161 -6.34 -0.88 16.90
C ALA A 161 -6.28 -0.26 18.31
N TYR A 162 -5.16 0.39 18.66
CA TYR A 162 -4.95 1.02 19.96
C TYR A 162 -5.96 2.14 20.24
N PHE A 163 -6.19 3.02 19.27
CA PHE A 163 -7.16 4.11 19.38
C PHE A 163 -8.60 3.70 18.99
N ARG A 164 -8.82 2.44 18.63
CA ARG A 164 -10.13 1.88 18.21
C ARG A 164 -10.81 2.71 17.12
N LEU A 165 -10.03 3.10 16.12
CA LEU A 165 -10.51 3.92 15.01
C LEU A 165 -11.49 3.13 14.15
N ALA A 166 -12.55 3.79 13.68
CA ALA A 166 -13.43 3.22 12.68
C ALA A 166 -12.79 3.41 11.30
N TRP A 167 -12.52 2.30 10.60
CA TRP A 167 -11.93 2.36 9.27
C TRP A 167 -13.02 2.40 8.21
N ASN A 168 -12.77 3.15 7.13
CA ASN A 168 -13.46 2.91 5.89
C ASN A 168 -13.07 1.50 5.40
N PRO A 169 -14.03 0.58 5.19
CA PRO A 169 -13.69 -0.80 4.82
C PRO A 169 -12.88 -0.91 3.54
N ARG A 170 -13.07 0.04 2.60
CA ARG A 170 -12.29 0.12 1.36
C ARG A 170 -10.82 0.41 1.64
N VAL A 171 -10.55 1.41 2.49
CA VAL A 171 -9.20 1.80 2.89
C VAL A 171 -8.53 0.70 3.70
N PHE A 172 -9.28 0.04 4.58
CA PHE A 172 -8.81 -1.14 5.29
C PHE A 172 -8.37 -2.24 4.32
N GLY A 173 -9.18 -2.57 3.32
CA GLY A 173 -8.84 -3.57 2.30
C GLY A 173 -7.60 -3.21 1.49
N ILE A 174 -7.44 -1.93 1.11
CA ILE A 174 -6.24 -1.44 0.42
C ILE A 174 -5.00 -1.62 1.31
N ALA A 175 -5.04 -1.12 2.54
CA ALA A 175 -3.94 -1.19 3.49
C ALA A 175 -3.55 -2.64 3.83
N LEU A 176 -4.53 -3.52 3.99
CA LEU A 176 -4.32 -4.94 4.24
C LEU A 176 -3.60 -5.61 3.07
N GLY A 177 -3.99 -5.29 1.84
CA GLY A 177 -3.34 -5.83 0.63
C GLY A 177 -1.89 -5.39 0.53
N LEU A 178 -1.60 -4.12 0.77
CA LEU A 178 -0.23 -3.60 0.82
C LEU A 178 0.60 -4.28 1.91
N GLY A 179 0.03 -4.47 3.10
CA GLY A 179 0.69 -5.15 4.21
C GLY A 179 1.03 -6.60 3.89
N ILE A 180 0.10 -7.36 3.32
CA ILE A 180 0.34 -8.77 2.91
C ILE A 180 1.45 -8.84 1.87
N THR A 181 1.38 -8.01 0.82
CA THR A 181 2.41 -7.96 -0.23
C THR A 181 3.78 -7.63 0.37
N GLY A 182 3.86 -6.60 1.22
CA GLY A 182 5.11 -6.20 1.86
C GLY A 182 5.70 -7.30 2.74
N CYS A 183 4.89 -7.93 3.59
CA CYS A 183 5.33 -9.03 4.44
C CYS A 183 5.85 -10.23 3.64
N VAL A 184 5.13 -10.65 2.59
CA VAL A 184 5.58 -11.77 1.74
C VAL A 184 6.87 -11.41 1.03
N HIS A 185 6.97 -10.21 0.47
CA HIS A 185 8.16 -9.77 -0.25
C HIS A 185 9.39 -9.77 0.67
N LEU A 186 9.28 -9.15 1.85
CA LEU A 186 10.35 -9.13 2.86
C LEU A 186 10.71 -10.52 3.36
N ALA A 187 9.73 -11.40 3.59
CA ALA A 187 9.99 -12.77 3.99
C ALA A 187 10.75 -13.54 2.90
N THR A 188 10.34 -13.42 1.63
CA THR A 188 11.06 -14.07 0.54
C THR A 188 12.47 -13.56 0.38
N TRP A 189 12.69 -12.27 0.59
CA TRP A 189 14.02 -11.69 0.57
C TRP A 189 14.89 -12.18 1.74
N ALA A 190 14.37 -12.15 2.96
CA ALA A 190 15.09 -12.64 4.14
C ALA A 190 15.51 -14.11 3.99
N ILE A 191 14.66 -14.95 3.40
CA ILE A 191 14.99 -16.35 3.10
C ILE A 191 16.13 -16.44 2.07
N ARG A 192 16.09 -15.64 1.00
CA ARG A 192 17.14 -15.61 -0.02
C ARG A 192 18.49 -15.19 0.55
N ALA A 193 18.49 -14.18 1.42
CA ALA A 193 19.70 -13.66 2.05
C ALA A 193 20.36 -14.67 2.99
N ASN A 194 19.57 -15.49 3.71
CA ASN A 194 20.09 -16.39 4.74
C ASN A 194 20.37 -17.84 4.28
N PHE A 195 19.63 -18.37 3.30
CA PHE A 195 19.64 -19.82 2.99
C PHE A 195 20.26 -20.20 1.64
N GLY A 196 20.82 -19.25 0.88
CA GLY A 196 21.44 -19.52 -0.42
C GLY A 196 20.42 -19.78 -1.54
N ALA A 197 20.52 -18.98 -2.62
CA ALA A 197 19.44 -18.76 -3.59
C ALA A 197 19.09 -19.91 -4.55
N VAL A 198 19.85 -21.01 -4.62
CA VAL A 198 19.84 -21.86 -5.83
C VAL A 198 18.72 -22.91 -5.88
N ARG A 199 18.26 -23.46 -4.73
CA ARG A 199 17.27 -24.57 -4.74
C ARG A 199 15.82 -24.15 -4.49
N LYS A 200 15.58 -22.95 -3.94
CA LYS A 200 14.23 -22.46 -3.57
C LYS A 200 13.78 -21.19 -4.29
N SER A 201 14.59 -20.59 -5.17
CA SER A 201 14.27 -19.34 -5.88
C SER A 201 12.88 -19.39 -6.52
N ASN A 202 12.60 -20.42 -7.32
CA ASN A 202 11.33 -20.57 -8.05
C ASN A 202 10.12 -20.64 -7.13
N LEU A 203 10.23 -21.30 -5.98
CA LEU A 203 9.12 -21.40 -5.02
C LEU A 203 8.83 -20.05 -4.36
N LEU A 204 9.87 -19.28 -4.07
CA LEU A 204 9.74 -17.93 -3.51
C LEU A 204 9.18 -16.94 -4.54
N ASP A 205 9.53 -17.09 -5.82
CA ASP A 205 8.92 -16.29 -6.89
C ASP A 205 7.44 -16.63 -7.07
N ILE A 206 7.09 -17.92 -7.08
CA ILE A 206 5.69 -18.37 -7.15
C ILE A 206 4.89 -17.84 -5.94
N ALA A 207 5.48 -17.85 -4.74
CA ALA A 207 4.84 -17.29 -3.55
C ALA A 207 4.50 -15.80 -3.74
N ASN A 208 5.46 -14.99 -4.22
CA ASN A 208 5.21 -13.57 -4.52
C ASN A 208 4.10 -13.41 -5.58
N LEU A 209 4.17 -14.15 -6.68
CA LEU A 209 3.18 -14.08 -7.77
C LEU A 209 1.77 -14.48 -7.32
N ALA A 210 1.67 -15.57 -6.53
CA ALA A 210 0.41 -16.04 -5.97
C ALA A 210 -0.17 -15.03 -4.97
N THR A 211 0.69 -14.45 -4.12
CA THR A 211 0.29 -13.39 -3.19
C THR A 211 -0.26 -12.18 -3.94
N SER A 212 0.40 -11.71 -5.00
CA SER A 212 -0.13 -10.63 -5.84
C SER A 212 -1.53 -10.96 -6.35
N HIS A 213 -1.75 -12.18 -6.83
CA HIS A 213 -3.07 -12.61 -7.32
C HIS A 213 -4.15 -12.56 -6.23
N VAL A 214 -3.87 -13.12 -5.06
CA VAL A 214 -4.80 -13.11 -3.92
C VAL A 214 -5.09 -11.68 -3.46
N VAL A 215 -4.08 -10.82 -3.40
CA VAL A 215 -4.23 -9.41 -2.99
C VAL A 215 -5.11 -8.64 -3.99
N VAL A 216 -4.95 -8.86 -5.29
CA VAL A 216 -5.83 -8.22 -6.29
C VAL A 216 -7.28 -8.67 -6.10
N LEU A 217 -7.53 -9.97 -5.93
CA LEU A 217 -8.89 -10.49 -5.67
C LEU A 217 -9.49 -9.91 -4.39
N MET A 218 -8.66 -9.72 -3.36
CA MET A 218 -9.08 -9.05 -2.13
C MET A 218 -9.46 -7.58 -2.38
N TRP A 219 -8.71 -6.83 -3.19
CA TRP A 219 -9.08 -5.47 -3.56
C TRP A 219 -10.38 -5.42 -4.36
N TYR A 220 -10.63 -6.37 -5.25
CA TYR A 220 -11.93 -6.52 -5.91
C TYR A 220 -13.07 -6.63 -4.90
N TYR A 221 -12.90 -7.51 -3.92
CA TYR A 221 -13.90 -7.71 -2.87
C TYR A 221 -14.14 -6.40 -2.09
N TYR A 222 -13.10 -5.81 -1.51
CA TYR A 222 -13.27 -4.63 -0.65
C TYR A 222 -13.74 -3.38 -1.38
N LEU A 223 -13.35 -3.18 -2.65
CA LEU A 223 -13.68 -1.97 -3.40
C LEU A 223 -15.01 -2.06 -4.15
N LEU A 224 -15.38 -3.25 -4.63
CA LEU A 224 -16.56 -3.40 -5.49
C LEU A 224 -17.79 -3.90 -4.75
N VAL A 225 -17.63 -4.67 -3.66
CA VAL A 225 -18.76 -5.16 -2.87
C VAL A 225 -19.33 -4.00 -2.06
N PRO A 226 -20.64 -3.71 -2.17
CA PRO A 226 -21.30 -2.72 -1.34
C PRO A 226 -21.15 -3.10 0.13
N GLN A 227 -20.34 -2.34 0.84
CA GLN A 227 -20.20 -2.47 2.28
C GLN A 227 -21.45 -1.88 2.91
N LYS A 228 -22.18 -2.67 3.69
CA LYS A 228 -23.19 -2.13 4.59
C LYS A 228 -22.42 -1.34 5.63
N VAL A 229 -22.16 -0.07 5.35
CA VAL A 229 -21.80 0.88 6.40
C VAL A 229 -22.98 0.77 7.34
N ALA A 230 -22.75 0.18 8.52
CA ALA A 230 -23.68 0.33 9.62
C ALA A 230 -23.77 1.84 9.76
N THR A 231 -24.82 2.41 9.18
CA THR A 231 -25.20 3.78 9.41
C THR A 231 -25.26 3.79 10.92
N LYS A 232 -24.25 4.38 11.59
CA LYS A 232 -24.50 4.97 12.88
C LYS A 232 -25.68 5.83 12.53
N SER A 233 -26.88 5.36 12.87
CA SER A 233 -28.00 6.27 12.95
C SER A 233 -27.41 7.35 13.81
N VAL A 234 -27.17 8.50 13.22
CA VAL A 234 -27.20 9.72 13.98
C VAL A 234 -28.60 9.64 14.55
N VAL A 235 -28.73 8.99 15.71
CA VAL A 235 -29.74 9.34 16.67
C VAL A 235 -29.49 10.82 16.73
N ALA A 236 -30.34 11.59 16.05
CA ALA A 236 -30.33 13.02 16.13
C ALA A 236 -30.35 13.24 17.64
N LEU A 237 -29.21 13.61 18.21
CA LEU A 237 -29.17 14.02 19.59
C LEU A 237 -30.23 15.11 19.62
N PRO A 238 -31.33 14.93 20.39
CA PRO A 238 -32.40 15.89 20.35
C PRO A 238 -31.73 17.23 20.61
N GLU A 239 -31.88 18.22 19.72
CA GLU A 239 -31.32 19.56 19.94
C GLU A 239 -31.80 20.15 21.30
N ASN A 240 -32.83 19.53 21.87
CA ASN A 240 -33.38 19.78 23.18
C ASN A 240 -32.63 19.15 24.37
N SER A 241 -31.60 18.32 24.18
CA SER A 241 -30.93 17.65 25.30
C SER A 241 -30.11 18.63 26.13
N LEU A 242 -29.47 19.65 25.54
CA LEU A 242 -28.68 20.61 26.32
C LEU A 242 -29.54 21.48 27.24
N ALA A 243 -30.71 21.94 26.76
CA ALA A 243 -31.65 22.69 27.59
C ALA A 243 -32.25 21.82 28.70
N LEU A 244 -32.56 20.56 28.40
CA LEU A 244 -33.01 19.57 29.38
C LEU A 244 -31.92 19.29 30.43
N TRP A 245 -30.68 19.07 30.01
CA TRP A 245 -29.55 18.83 30.89
C TRP A 245 -29.25 20.04 31.78
N ASN A 246 -29.28 21.27 31.22
CA ASN A 246 -29.13 22.48 32.01
C ASN A 246 -30.24 22.63 33.06
N ARG A 247 -31.49 22.35 32.68
CA ARG A 247 -32.63 22.40 33.59
C ARG A 247 -32.53 21.36 34.71
N GLU A 248 -32.11 20.13 34.39
CA GLU A 248 -31.89 19.11 35.42
C GLU A 248 -30.68 19.43 36.31
N LEU A 249 -29.63 20.04 35.76
CA LEU A 249 -28.49 20.49 36.55
C LEU A 249 -28.89 21.61 37.52
N GLU A 250 -29.68 22.59 37.06
CA GLU A 250 -30.25 23.65 37.90
C GLU A 250 -31.15 23.08 39.00
N ARG A 251 -31.99 22.10 38.66
CA ARG A 251 -32.83 21.41 39.63
C ARG A 251 -31.99 20.72 40.71
N LEU A 252 -30.92 20.03 40.33
CA LEU A 252 -30.03 19.36 41.28
C LEU A 252 -29.24 20.34 42.14
N LEU A 253 -28.87 21.51 41.60
CA LEU A 253 -28.22 22.58 42.36
C LEU A 253 -29.17 23.23 43.37
N GLN A 254 -30.44 23.42 43.01
CA GLN A 254 -31.46 23.97 43.90
C GLN A 254 -31.91 22.97 44.97
N GLN A 255 -31.87 21.67 44.67
CA GLN A 255 -32.22 20.61 45.61
C GLN A 255 -31.11 20.28 46.61
N ARG A 256 -29.91 20.85 46.47
CA ARG A 256 -28.83 20.65 47.44
C ARG A 256 -29.12 21.51 48.68
N PRO A 257 -29.50 20.92 49.83
CA PRO A 257 -29.56 21.67 51.08
C PRO A 257 -28.12 22.05 51.42
N ALA A 258 -27.90 23.29 51.81
CA ALA A 258 -26.66 23.68 52.45
C ALA A 258 -26.54 22.88 53.76
N HIS A 259 -25.82 21.76 53.71
CA HIS A 259 -25.31 21.11 54.92
C HIS A 259 -24.25 22.04 55.51
N GLN A 260 -24.70 22.95 56.37
CA GLN A 260 -23.92 23.46 57.49
C GLN A 260 -23.92 22.42 58.61
#